data_AF-A0A2V9FB17-F1
#
_entry.id   AF-A0A2V9FB17-F1
#
_cell.length_a   1.000
_cell.length_b   1.000
_cell.length_c   1.000
_cell.angle_alpha   90.00
_cell.angle_beta   90.00
_cell.angle_gamma   90.00
#
_symmetry.space_group_name_H-M   'P 1'
#
loop_
_entity.id
_entity.type
_entity.pdbx_description
1 polymer ?
#
loop_
_entity_poly.entity_id
_entity_poly.type
_entity_poly.pdbx_seq_one_letter_code
_entity_poly.pdbx_strand_id
1 'polypeptide(L)'
;MKEEAMRRKCLLAARLLPRALAVVVLVVCAFTGQSTKAQSSQPPFPVQWQRPDQTKPLEDKSVQDASQQHAPTAAEISKNETVASALLRSLLYQEYEVRSATEAMPEEKYGYRPAEGKFKNEKPEFGPAEVRTFAEQVKHVACSNFGFAAEFDGQKPPEACDKGGPSPAKSKKELLIYLRDSFAAIRKSLGAIDANNMFDPIEGPYAGPNTRLGLATVVVWHAADHYGQMLLYLRENGIVPPASRPHPPELHEQY
;
A
#
# COMPACT_ATOMS: atom_id res chain seq x y z
N MET A 1 -48.48 25.45 39.46
CA MET A 1 -47.40 26.17 40.17
C MET A 1 -46.45 25.15 40.74
N LYS A 2 -45.14 25.30 40.45
CA LYS A 2 -43.94 24.72 41.10
C LYS A 2 -43.70 23.21 40.95
N GLU A 3 -42.56 22.77 40.37
CA GLU A 3 -41.20 22.64 40.99
C GLU A 3 -41.20 21.67 42.18
N GLU A 4 -40.26 20.77 42.47
CA GLU A 4 -38.94 20.37 41.95
C GLU A 4 -38.52 19.13 42.78
N ALA A 5 -37.48 18.41 42.34
CA ALA A 5 -36.42 17.85 43.18
C ALA A 5 -36.62 16.63 44.14
N MET A 6 -36.01 15.51 43.73
CA MET A 6 -34.78 14.94 44.31
C MET A 6 -34.80 13.97 45.54
N ARG A 7 -34.23 12.77 45.28
CA ARG A 7 -33.23 11.97 46.08
C ARG A 7 -33.64 10.84 47.06
N ARG A 8 -32.92 9.71 46.84
CA ARG A 8 -32.34 8.68 47.75
C ARG A 8 -33.24 7.60 48.38
N LYS A 9 -32.85 6.33 48.16
CA LYS A 9 -32.84 5.26 49.18
C LYS A 9 -31.59 4.35 49.02
N CYS A 10 -30.74 4.34 50.04
CA CYS A 10 -29.87 3.21 50.39
C CYS A 10 -30.70 2.17 51.18
N LEU A 11 -30.27 0.91 51.26
CA LEU A 11 -30.19 0.17 52.54
C LEU A 11 -29.49 -1.20 52.37
N LEU A 12 -28.50 -1.40 53.25
CA LEU A 12 -27.77 -2.61 53.57
C LEU A 12 -28.22 -3.02 54.99
N ALA A 13 -28.44 -4.31 55.27
CA ALA A 13 -28.41 -4.95 56.60
C ALA A 13 -28.89 -6.41 56.48
N ALA A 14 -28.51 -7.42 57.26
CA ALA A 14 -27.43 -7.69 58.22
C ALA A 14 -27.70 -9.11 58.80
N ARG A 15 -26.63 -9.89 59.11
CA ARG A 15 -26.37 -10.62 60.40
C ARG A 15 -27.44 -11.63 60.94
N LEU A 16 -27.20 -12.81 61.57
CA LEU A 16 -26.13 -13.38 62.44
C LEU A 16 -26.38 -14.90 62.69
N LEU A 17 -25.30 -15.61 63.06
CA LEU A 17 -25.06 -16.99 63.60
C LEU A 17 -25.97 -17.50 64.76
N PRO A 18 -26.01 -18.82 65.17
CA PRO A 18 -24.86 -19.57 65.76
C PRO A 18 -24.75 -21.13 65.70
N ARG A 19 -23.48 -21.59 65.75
CA ARG A 19 -22.78 -22.68 66.50
C ARG A 19 -23.43 -24.06 66.79
N ALA A 20 -22.76 -25.15 66.36
CA ALA A 20 -21.95 -26.09 67.18
C ALA A 20 -21.42 -27.28 66.33
N LEU A 21 -20.11 -27.34 66.04
CA LEU A 21 -19.11 -28.31 66.52
C LEU A 21 -19.28 -29.80 66.11
N ALA A 22 -18.51 -30.19 65.09
CA ALA A 22 -17.89 -31.52 65.00
C ALA A 22 -16.47 -31.35 64.44
N VAL A 23 -15.51 -31.99 65.11
CA VAL A 23 -14.06 -31.88 64.89
C VAL A 23 -13.64 -32.80 63.74
N VAL A 24 -12.98 -32.24 62.73
CA VAL A 24 -12.11 -32.98 61.78
C VAL A 24 -10.86 -32.15 61.55
N VAL A 25 -9.71 -32.79 61.73
CA VAL A 25 -8.36 -32.23 61.67
C VAL A 25 -8.02 -31.84 60.22
N LEU A 26 -7.68 -30.57 60.00
CA LEU A 26 -7.19 -30.03 58.73
C LEU A 26 -5.69 -29.72 58.88
N VAL A 27 -4.86 -30.45 58.15
CA VAL A 27 -3.44 -30.13 57.97
C VAL A 27 -3.34 -29.05 56.89
N VAL A 28 -2.96 -27.84 57.29
CA VAL A 28 -2.58 -26.75 56.40
C VAL A 28 -1.05 -26.61 56.48
N CYS A 29 -0.35 -27.03 55.43
CA CYS A 29 1.04 -26.62 55.22
C CYS A 29 1.04 -25.32 54.43
N ALA A 30 1.41 -24.23 55.10
CA ALA A 30 1.93 -23.04 54.44
C ALA A 30 3.33 -23.35 53.92
N PHE A 31 3.56 -23.18 52.63
CA PHE A 31 4.91 -23.03 52.08
C PHE A 31 5.02 -21.64 51.46
N THR A 32 5.73 -20.77 52.18
CA THR A 32 6.45 -19.65 51.61
C THR A 32 7.57 -20.21 50.73
N GLY A 33 7.54 -19.93 49.43
CA GLY A 33 8.52 -20.45 48.48
C GLY A 33 8.65 -19.58 47.25
N GLN A 34 9.87 -19.07 47.02
CA GLN A 34 10.28 -18.30 45.85
C GLN A 34 9.95 -19.04 44.54
N SER A 35 9.40 -18.34 43.55
CA SER A 35 9.25 -18.90 42.19
C SER A 35 10.61 -19.08 41.55
N THR A 36 11.07 -20.32 41.51
CA THR A 36 12.20 -20.79 40.73
C THR A 36 11.82 -20.79 39.24
N LYS A 37 12.68 -20.18 38.42
CA LYS A 37 12.67 -20.31 36.95
C LYS A 37 12.82 -21.79 36.59
N ALA A 38 11.79 -22.39 36.02
CA ALA A 38 11.92 -23.68 35.35
C ALA A 38 12.59 -23.47 33.98
N GLN A 39 13.74 -24.10 33.83
CA GLN A 39 14.71 -23.95 32.75
C GLN A 39 14.39 -24.97 31.65
N SER A 40 13.99 -24.50 30.46
CA SER A 40 13.89 -25.33 29.25
C SER A 40 15.30 -25.63 28.75
N SER A 41 15.66 -26.91 28.70
CA SER A 41 16.91 -27.42 28.16
C SER A 41 16.88 -27.40 26.63
N GLN A 42 17.30 -26.28 26.04
CA GLN A 42 17.76 -26.23 24.65
C GLN A 42 19.30 -26.25 24.65
N PRO A 43 19.97 -26.94 23.71
CA PRO A 43 21.41 -26.81 23.56
C PRO A 43 21.75 -25.34 23.24
N PRO A 44 22.94 -24.84 23.62
CA PRO A 44 23.34 -23.48 23.28
C PRO A 44 23.33 -23.33 21.75
N PHE A 45 22.65 -22.30 21.26
CA PHE A 45 22.73 -21.89 19.86
C PHE A 45 24.22 -21.77 19.46
N PRO A 46 24.65 -22.29 18.31
CA PRO A 46 26.00 -22.00 17.84
C PRO A 46 26.13 -20.48 17.70
N VAL A 47 27.13 -19.91 18.38
CA VAL A 47 27.53 -18.51 18.23
C VAL A 47 28.13 -18.36 16.85
N GLN A 48 27.28 -18.18 15.84
CA GLN A 48 27.74 -17.88 14.49
C GLN A 48 26.73 -16.98 13.76
N TRP A 49 26.61 -15.76 14.28
CA TRP A 49 26.16 -14.62 13.48
C TRP A 49 27.05 -13.43 13.83
N GLN A 50 28.32 -13.47 13.40
CA GLN A 50 29.01 -12.23 13.11
C GLN A 50 28.19 -11.58 11.99
N ARG A 51 27.44 -10.52 12.31
CA ARG A 51 26.85 -9.65 11.29
C ARG A 51 28.00 -9.23 10.38
N PRO A 52 27.94 -9.48 9.06
CA PRO A 52 28.98 -9.03 8.16
C PRO A 52 29.13 -7.52 8.33
N ASP A 53 30.39 -7.08 8.41
CA ASP A 53 30.77 -5.69 8.54
C ASP A 53 30.11 -4.86 7.41
N GLN A 54 29.07 -4.11 7.78
CA GLN A 54 28.28 -3.27 6.88
C GLN A 54 29.08 -2.06 6.35
N THR A 55 30.35 -1.90 6.76
CA THR A 55 31.22 -0.82 6.26
C THR A 55 31.95 -1.20 4.96
N LYS A 56 31.88 -2.46 4.52
CA LYS A 56 32.43 -2.87 3.23
C LYS A 56 31.38 -2.73 2.12
N PRO A 57 31.73 -2.12 0.97
CA PRO A 57 30.87 -2.15 -0.21
C PRO A 57 30.51 -3.59 -0.58
N LEU A 58 29.24 -3.83 -0.90
CA LEU A 58 28.80 -5.09 -1.49
C LEU A 58 29.41 -5.19 -2.90
N GLU A 59 30.46 -5.98 -3.05
CA GLU A 59 31.00 -6.30 -4.38
C GLU A 59 30.07 -7.30 -5.07
N ASP A 60 29.26 -6.82 -6.01
CA ASP A 60 28.52 -7.68 -6.92
C ASP A 60 29.43 -8.13 -8.07
N LYS A 61 29.83 -9.40 -8.04
CA LYS A 61 30.66 -10.04 -9.08
C LYS A 61 29.83 -10.64 -10.22
N SER A 62 28.51 -10.44 -10.25
CA SER A 62 27.63 -11.08 -11.23
C SER A 62 27.49 -10.33 -12.56
N VAL A 63 28.06 -9.13 -12.68
CA VAL A 63 27.98 -8.32 -13.91
C VAL A 63 29.29 -8.35 -14.69
N GLN A 64 29.63 -9.51 -15.24
CA GLN A 64 30.56 -9.60 -16.35
C GLN A 64 29.80 -10.29 -17.50
N ASP A 65 29.77 -9.65 -18.67
CA ASP A 65 29.12 -10.09 -19.91
C ASP A 65 27.64 -9.76 -20.15
N ALA A 66 27.25 -8.51 -19.89
CA ALA A 66 26.19 -7.88 -20.69
C ALA A 66 26.69 -6.54 -21.23
N SER A 67 26.56 -6.32 -22.54
CA SER A 67 26.81 -5.02 -23.18
C SER A 67 25.81 -3.98 -22.68
N GLN A 68 26.10 -3.40 -21.52
CA GLN A 68 25.31 -2.34 -20.92
C GLN A 68 25.60 -1.04 -21.68
N GLN A 69 24.57 -0.46 -22.29
CA GLN A 69 24.55 0.99 -22.48
C GLN A 69 24.90 1.62 -21.13
N HIS A 70 25.89 2.50 -21.09
CA HIS A 70 26.42 3.03 -19.84
C HIS A 70 25.32 3.85 -19.13
N ALA A 71 24.70 3.27 -18.09
CA ALA A 71 23.75 3.99 -17.25
C ALA A 71 24.50 5.11 -16.51
N PRO A 72 23.91 6.31 -16.37
CA PRO A 72 24.60 7.43 -15.73
C PRO A 72 24.88 7.14 -14.25
N THR A 73 26.04 7.57 -13.77
CA THR A 73 26.42 7.48 -12.35
C THR A 73 25.59 8.45 -11.50
N ALA A 74 25.50 8.18 -10.19
CA ALA A 74 24.81 9.08 -9.25
C ALA A 74 25.36 10.52 -9.27
N ALA A 75 26.69 10.67 -9.48
CA ALA A 75 27.33 11.98 -9.58
C ALA A 75 26.94 12.72 -10.87
N GLU A 76 26.76 12.01 -11.99
CA GLU A 76 26.30 12.60 -13.26
C GLU A 76 24.83 13.01 -13.18
N ILE A 77 23.99 12.16 -12.58
CA ILE A 77 22.57 12.46 -12.32
C ILE A 77 22.46 13.74 -11.47
N SER A 78 23.16 13.80 -10.34
CA SER A 78 23.08 14.93 -9.40
C SER A 78 23.46 16.29 -10.01
N LYS A 79 24.32 16.32 -11.04
CA LYS A 79 24.76 17.59 -11.65
C LYS A 79 23.68 18.26 -12.50
N ASN A 80 22.80 17.47 -13.10
CA ASN A 80 21.80 17.94 -14.07
C ASN A 80 20.36 17.76 -13.58
N GLU A 81 20.19 17.37 -12.32
CA GLU A 81 18.89 17.08 -11.76
C GLU A 81 18.04 18.34 -11.58
N THR A 82 16.77 18.24 -11.94
CA THR A 82 15.71 19.18 -11.56
C THR A 82 14.69 18.47 -10.66
N VAL A 83 13.84 19.24 -9.99
CA VAL A 83 12.71 18.66 -9.21
C VAL A 83 11.87 17.76 -10.11
N ALA A 84 11.53 18.22 -11.32
CA ALA A 84 10.81 17.44 -12.32
C ALA A 84 11.52 16.14 -12.71
N SER A 85 12.81 16.18 -13.05
CA SER A 85 13.52 14.96 -13.51
C SER A 85 13.70 13.93 -12.39
N ALA A 86 13.81 14.36 -11.13
CA ALA A 86 13.83 13.46 -9.97
C ALA A 86 12.49 12.74 -9.80
N LEU A 87 11.37 13.48 -9.90
CA LEU A 87 10.02 12.91 -9.80
C LEU A 87 9.70 12.00 -10.98
N LEU A 88 10.02 12.43 -12.20
CA LEU A 88 9.76 11.69 -13.43
C LEU A 88 10.54 10.38 -13.48
N ARG A 89 11.77 10.31 -12.95
CA ARG A 89 12.52 9.05 -12.92
C ARG A 89 11.78 7.97 -12.12
N SER A 90 11.26 8.33 -10.95
CA SER A 90 10.48 7.41 -10.12
C SER A 90 9.17 7.05 -10.80
N LEU A 91 8.46 8.03 -11.38
CA LEU A 91 7.20 7.78 -12.08
C LEU A 91 7.39 6.87 -13.30
N LEU A 92 8.43 7.06 -14.12
CA LEU A 92 8.66 6.25 -15.32
C LEU A 92 8.89 4.77 -14.97
N TYR A 93 9.57 4.50 -13.86
CA TYR A 93 9.72 3.14 -13.34
C TYR A 93 8.36 2.55 -12.93
N GLN A 94 7.54 3.32 -12.21
CA GLN A 94 6.18 2.90 -11.82
C GLN A 94 5.22 2.75 -13.01
N GLU A 95 5.31 3.63 -14.01
CA GLU A 95 4.55 3.54 -15.26
C GLU A 95 4.85 2.21 -15.96
N TYR A 96 6.13 1.84 -16.06
CA TYR A 96 6.53 0.57 -16.63
C TYR A 96 5.94 -0.61 -15.86
N GLU A 97 6.08 -0.62 -14.54
CA GLU A 97 5.57 -1.69 -13.69
C GLU A 97 4.05 -1.91 -13.86
N VAL A 98 3.26 -0.82 -13.80
CA VAL A 98 1.80 -0.89 -13.94
C VAL A 98 1.37 -1.23 -15.37
N ARG A 99 1.92 -0.56 -16.39
CA ARG A 99 1.52 -0.80 -17.79
C ARG A 99 1.91 -2.19 -18.25
N SER A 100 3.13 -2.65 -17.95
CA SER A 100 3.57 -4.00 -18.34
C SER A 100 2.75 -5.09 -17.64
N ALA A 101 2.40 -4.90 -16.36
CA ALA A 101 1.49 -5.80 -15.64
C ALA A 101 0.12 -5.88 -16.33
N THR A 102 -0.40 -4.73 -16.77
CA THR A 102 -1.67 -4.63 -17.51
C THR A 102 -1.59 -5.40 -18.83
N GLU A 103 -0.53 -5.19 -19.63
CA GLU A 103 -0.33 -5.88 -20.91
C GLU A 103 -0.24 -7.41 -20.75
N ALA A 104 0.42 -7.87 -19.69
CA ALA A 104 0.70 -9.28 -19.45
C ALA A 104 -0.52 -10.11 -19.04
N MET A 105 -1.56 -9.51 -18.46
CA MET A 105 -2.77 -10.23 -18.08
C MET A 105 -3.58 -10.61 -19.34
N PRO A 106 -3.96 -11.89 -19.55
CA PRO A 106 -4.88 -12.27 -20.64
C PRO A 106 -6.24 -11.59 -20.50
N GLU A 107 -6.89 -11.27 -21.61
CA GLU A 107 -8.15 -10.51 -21.61
C GLU A 107 -9.26 -11.23 -20.83
N GLU A 108 -9.35 -12.55 -20.98
CA GLU A 108 -10.29 -13.41 -20.27
C GLU A 108 -10.09 -13.39 -18.73
N LYS A 109 -8.93 -12.91 -18.25
CA LYS A 109 -8.59 -12.78 -16.83
C LYS A 109 -8.73 -11.36 -16.30
N TYR A 110 -9.13 -10.38 -17.11
CA TYR A 110 -9.35 -9.01 -16.63
C TYR A 110 -10.47 -8.91 -15.58
N GLY A 111 -11.42 -9.85 -15.61
CA GLY A 111 -12.45 -9.99 -14.58
C GLY A 111 -11.97 -10.66 -13.28
N TYR A 112 -10.73 -11.14 -13.22
CA TYR A 112 -10.23 -11.86 -12.03
C TYR A 112 -10.23 -10.95 -10.80
N ARG A 113 -10.73 -11.52 -9.69
CA ARG A 113 -10.80 -10.89 -8.37
C ARG A 113 -10.14 -11.82 -7.34
N PRO A 114 -9.09 -11.39 -6.63
CA PRO A 114 -8.55 -12.16 -5.51
C PRO A 114 -9.59 -12.34 -4.41
N ALA A 115 -9.49 -13.47 -3.68
CA ALA A 115 -10.34 -13.74 -2.52
C ALA A 115 -11.86 -13.65 -2.81
N GLU A 116 -12.28 -13.97 -4.03
CA GLU A 116 -13.70 -13.93 -4.42
C GLU A 116 -14.56 -14.75 -3.46
N GLY A 117 -15.67 -14.15 -3.00
CA GLY A 117 -16.59 -14.82 -2.09
C GLY A 117 -16.19 -14.76 -0.61
N LYS A 118 -14.96 -14.35 -0.29
CA LYS A 118 -14.59 -14.05 1.10
C LYS A 118 -15.27 -12.75 1.54
N PHE A 119 -15.59 -12.66 2.83
CA PHE A 119 -16.22 -11.48 3.45
C PHE A 119 -17.63 -11.11 2.96
N LYS A 120 -18.29 -11.91 2.09
CA LYS A 120 -19.67 -11.64 1.64
C LYS A 120 -20.70 -11.50 2.77
N ASN A 121 -20.47 -12.20 3.89
CA ASN A 121 -21.32 -12.17 5.07
C ASN A 121 -20.85 -11.17 6.13
N GLU A 122 -19.71 -10.51 5.90
CA GLU A 122 -19.13 -9.53 6.80
C GLU A 122 -19.37 -8.14 6.19
N LYS A 123 -20.06 -7.27 6.93
CA LYS A 123 -20.20 -5.86 6.53
C LYS A 123 -19.03 -5.13 7.18
N PRO A 124 -17.95 -4.82 6.44
CA PRO A 124 -16.90 -4.02 7.03
C PRO A 124 -17.49 -2.66 7.42
N GLU A 125 -17.05 -2.14 8.56
CA GLU A 125 -17.44 -0.79 9.01
C GLU A 125 -17.03 0.28 7.98
N PHE A 126 -15.96 0.01 7.22
CA PHE A 126 -15.39 0.90 6.21
C PHE A 126 -15.06 0.14 4.92
N GLY A 127 -15.37 0.77 3.78
CA GLY A 127 -14.99 0.28 2.45
C GLY A 127 -15.89 -0.82 1.86
N PRO A 128 -15.62 -1.23 0.61
CA PRO A 128 -16.35 -2.33 -0.03
C PRO A 128 -15.97 -3.68 0.59
N ALA A 129 -16.91 -4.63 0.62
CA ALA A 129 -16.66 -5.99 1.10
C ALA A 129 -15.77 -6.81 0.14
N GLU A 130 -15.74 -6.44 -1.14
CA GLU A 130 -14.95 -7.10 -2.17
C GLU A 130 -13.81 -6.19 -2.65
N VAL A 131 -12.66 -6.80 -2.93
CA VAL A 131 -11.55 -6.13 -3.62
C VAL A 131 -11.88 -5.89 -5.09
N ARG A 132 -11.17 -4.95 -5.73
CA ARG A 132 -11.33 -4.68 -7.17
C ARG A 132 -10.97 -5.93 -8.01
N THR A 133 -11.61 -6.07 -9.16
CA THR A 133 -11.10 -6.92 -10.25
C THR A 133 -9.82 -6.32 -10.83
N PHE A 134 -9.08 -7.11 -11.62
CA PHE A 134 -7.91 -6.59 -12.34
C PHE A 134 -8.28 -5.40 -13.25
N ALA A 135 -9.37 -5.49 -14.01
CA ALA A 135 -9.87 -4.40 -14.85
C ALA A 135 -10.22 -3.14 -14.03
N GLU A 136 -10.85 -3.30 -12.87
CA GLU A 136 -11.17 -2.20 -11.97
C GLU A 136 -9.92 -1.54 -11.39
N GLN A 137 -8.85 -2.29 -11.12
CA GLN A 137 -7.56 -1.71 -10.71
C GLN A 137 -6.96 -0.84 -11.80
N VAL A 138 -6.89 -1.36 -13.02
CA VAL A 138 -6.36 -0.62 -14.19
C VAL A 138 -7.15 0.65 -14.43
N LYS A 139 -8.49 0.55 -14.41
CA LYS A 139 -9.39 1.69 -14.60
C LYS A 139 -9.26 2.72 -13.48
N HIS A 140 -9.12 2.27 -12.23
CA HIS A 140 -8.92 3.14 -11.09
C HIS A 140 -7.61 3.93 -11.20
N VAL A 141 -6.48 3.26 -11.48
CA VAL A 141 -5.19 3.94 -11.66
C VAL A 141 -5.27 4.98 -12.77
N ALA A 142 -5.87 4.61 -13.91
CA ALA A 142 -6.03 5.54 -15.03
C ALA A 142 -6.86 6.78 -14.65
N CYS A 143 -8.00 6.59 -13.99
CA CYS A 143 -8.83 7.72 -13.55
C CYS A 143 -8.09 8.60 -12.53
N SER A 144 -7.45 7.99 -11.52
CA SER A 144 -6.71 8.70 -10.48
C SER A 144 -5.59 9.56 -11.07
N ASN A 145 -4.83 9.05 -12.03
CA ASN A 145 -3.81 9.81 -12.75
C ASN A 145 -4.39 11.07 -13.44
N PHE A 146 -5.54 10.95 -14.12
CA PHE A 146 -6.23 12.12 -14.67
C PHE A 146 -6.75 13.05 -13.58
N GLY A 147 -7.19 12.50 -12.45
CA GLY A 147 -7.58 13.25 -11.26
C GLY A 147 -6.46 14.12 -10.72
N PHE A 148 -5.30 13.52 -10.46
CA PHE A 148 -4.11 14.21 -9.99
C PHE A 148 -3.60 15.24 -11.00
N ALA A 149 -3.60 14.91 -12.30
CA ALA A 149 -3.18 15.84 -13.35
C ALA A 149 -4.11 17.08 -13.39
N ALA A 150 -5.42 16.89 -13.26
CA ALA A 150 -6.36 17.99 -13.18
C ALA A 150 -6.11 18.88 -11.94
N GLU A 151 -5.82 18.30 -10.76
CA GLU A 151 -5.47 19.07 -9.57
C GLU A 151 -4.18 19.88 -9.76
N PHE A 152 -3.13 19.30 -10.34
CA PHE A 152 -1.89 20.02 -10.70
C PHE A 152 -2.12 21.19 -11.65
N ASP A 153 -3.04 21.01 -12.60
CA ASP A 153 -3.33 21.96 -13.66
C ASP A 153 -4.44 22.96 -13.28
N GLY A 154 -4.96 22.89 -12.05
CA GLY A 154 -6.05 23.75 -11.55
C GLY A 154 -7.39 23.54 -12.26
N GLN A 155 -7.61 22.35 -12.83
CA GLN A 155 -8.80 21.97 -13.56
C GLN A 155 -9.75 21.14 -12.69
N LYS A 156 -11.03 21.05 -13.08
CA LYS A 156 -11.99 20.18 -12.39
C LYS A 156 -11.61 18.71 -12.63
N PRO A 157 -11.31 17.92 -11.58
CA PRO A 157 -11.00 16.50 -11.75
C PRO A 157 -12.22 15.68 -12.23
N PRO A 158 -12.02 14.54 -12.93
CA PRO A 158 -13.09 13.56 -13.16
C PRO A 158 -13.74 13.15 -11.85
N GLU A 159 -15.03 12.84 -11.85
CA GLU A 159 -15.75 12.45 -10.63
C GLU A 159 -15.60 10.95 -10.35
N ALA A 160 -15.65 10.57 -9.07
CA ALA A 160 -15.76 9.18 -8.60
C ALA A 160 -14.69 8.20 -9.14
N CYS A 161 -13.41 8.61 -9.21
CA CYS A 161 -12.32 7.70 -9.59
C CYS A 161 -12.17 6.50 -8.65
N ASP A 162 -12.58 6.63 -7.38
CA ASP A 162 -12.69 5.51 -6.43
C ASP A 162 -13.66 4.41 -6.90
N LYS A 163 -14.67 4.79 -7.70
CA LYS A 163 -15.70 3.92 -8.29
C LYS A 163 -15.50 3.66 -9.79
N GLY A 164 -14.30 3.92 -10.30
CA GLY A 164 -13.92 3.65 -11.69
C GLY A 164 -14.12 4.84 -12.64
N GLY A 165 -14.60 5.98 -12.16
CA GLY A 165 -14.67 7.22 -12.92
C GLY A 165 -15.65 7.23 -14.10
N PRO A 166 -15.70 8.35 -14.85
CA PRO A 166 -16.67 8.55 -15.92
C PRO A 166 -16.30 7.87 -17.25
N SER A 167 -15.07 7.36 -17.38
CA SER A 167 -14.59 6.75 -18.63
C SER A 167 -15.42 5.50 -19.00
N PRO A 168 -15.86 5.36 -20.27
CA PRO A 168 -16.62 4.19 -20.72
C PRO A 168 -15.75 2.94 -20.97
N ALA A 169 -14.42 3.04 -20.88
CA ALA A 169 -13.50 1.94 -21.17
C ALA A 169 -13.82 0.67 -20.37
N LYS A 170 -13.90 -0.47 -21.06
CA LYS A 170 -14.23 -1.79 -20.47
C LYS A 170 -13.36 -2.92 -21.00
N SER A 171 -13.06 -2.92 -22.30
CA SER A 171 -12.22 -3.96 -22.92
C SER A 171 -10.75 -3.80 -22.51
N LYS A 172 -9.96 -4.87 -22.66
CA LYS A 172 -8.52 -4.83 -22.40
C LYS A 172 -7.85 -3.70 -23.19
N LYS A 173 -8.18 -3.58 -24.48
CA LYS A 173 -7.65 -2.57 -25.40
C LYS A 173 -7.97 -1.15 -24.94
N GLU A 174 -9.24 -0.86 -24.64
CA GLU A 174 -9.66 0.47 -24.18
C GLU A 174 -9.00 0.85 -22.85
N LEU A 175 -8.87 -0.11 -21.93
CA LEU A 175 -8.22 0.10 -20.64
C LEU A 175 -6.72 0.37 -20.78
N LEU A 176 -6.02 -0.33 -21.67
CA LEU A 176 -4.60 -0.08 -21.98
C LEU A 176 -4.38 1.32 -22.56
N ILE A 177 -5.23 1.75 -23.49
CA ILE A 177 -5.21 3.11 -24.04
C ILE A 177 -5.46 4.15 -22.94
N TYR A 178 -6.52 3.94 -22.13
CA TYR A 178 -6.88 4.85 -21.05
C TYR A 178 -5.76 4.98 -20.02
N LEU A 179 -5.12 3.87 -19.64
CA LEU A 179 -3.98 3.85 -18.72
C LEU A 179 -2.76 4.57 -19.31
N ARG A 180 -2.36 4.26 -20.55
CA ARG A 180 -1.23 4.93 -21.23
C ARG A 180 -1.44 6.45 -21.26
N ASP A 181 -2.62 6.88 -21.67
CA ASP A 181 -2.93 8.31 -21.80
C ASP A 181 -2.94 9.00 -20.44
N SER A 182 -3.38 8.30 -19.38
CA SER A 182 -3.33 8.82 -18.02
C SER A 182 -1.90 9.06 -17.52
N PHE A 183 -0.98 8.14 -17.84
CA PHE A 183 0.44 8.31 -17.49
C PHE A 183 1.09 9.42 -18.30
N ALA A 184 0.73 9.58 -19.58
CA ALA A 184 1.16 10.72 -20.38
C ALA A 184 0.69 12.06 -19.78
N ALA A 185 -0.57 12.13 -19.33
CA ALA A 185 -1.13 13.32 -18.69
C ALA A 185 -0.39 13.67 -17.39
N ILE A 186 -0.23 12.71 -16.47
CA ILE A 186 0.41 13.00 -15.18
C ILE A 186 1.91 13.28 -15.33
N ARG A 187 2.61 12.64 -16.28
CA ARG A 187 4.00 13.00 -16.62
C ARG A 187 4.13 14.46 -17.06
N LYS A 188 3.20 14.95 -17.87
CA LYS A 188 3.20 16.35 -18.29
C LYS A 188 3.08 17.29 -17.08
N SER A 189 2.16 17.01 -16.16
CA SER A 189 1.97 17.84 -14.96
C SER A 189 3.17 17.77 -14.00
N LEU A 190 3.78 16.59 -13.79
CA LEU A 190 5.01 16.47 -12.99
C LEU A 190 6.20 17.17 -13.64
N GLY A 191 6.28 17.15 -14.97
CA GLY A 191 7.32 17.83 -15.75
C GLY A 191 7.31 19.35 -15.60
N ALA A 192 6.21 19.93 -15.14
CA ALA A 192 6.06 21.37 -14.89
C ALA A 192 6.46 21.78 -13.47
N ILE A 193 6.84 20.84 -12.59
CA ILE A 193 7.24 21.16 -11.21
C ILE A 193 8.70 21.62 -11.20
N ASP A 194 8.96 22.76 -10.58
CA ASP A 194 10.29 23.33 -10.43
C ASP A 194 10.53 23.84 -9.00
N ALA A 195 11.75 24.32 -8.74
CA ALA A 195 12.15 24.82 -7.42
C ALA A 195 11.33 26.04 -6.95
N ASN A 196 10.71 26.79 -7.86
CA ASN A 196 9.95 27.99 -7.55
C ASN A 196 8.50 27.66 -7.18
N ASN A 197 7.92 26.62 -7.78
CA ASN A 197 6.50 26.27 -7.61
C ASN A 197 6.26 25.03 -6.74
N MET A 198 7.30 24.26 -6.35
CA MET A 198 7.11 22.96 -5.70
C MET A 198 6.32 23.02 -4.37
N PHE A 199 6.26 24.18 -3.72
CA PHE A 199 5.48 24.40 -2.50
C PHE A 199 4.15 25.13 -2.72
N ASP A 200 3.79 25.44 -3.97
CA ASP A 200 2.51 26.06 -4.28
C ASP A 200 1.38 25.14 -3.83
N PRO A 201 0.29 25.71 -3.26
CA PRO A 201 -0.81 24.93 -2.73
C PRO A 201 -1.57 24.25 -3.86
N ILE A 202 -2.00 23.02 -3.60
CA ILE A 202 -2.90 22.24 -4.42
C ILE A 202 -4.15 21.92 -3.60
N GLU A 203 -5.30 22.20 -4.19
CA GLU A 203 -6.60 21.89 -3.62
C GLU A 203 -7.31 20.88 -4.51
N GLY A 204 -8.11 20.01 -3.91
CA GLY A 204 -8.89 19.03 -4.67
C GLY A 204 -9.31 17.81 -3.85
N PRO A 205 -10.27 17.03 -4.37
CA PRO A 205 -10.88 15.92 -3.66
C PRO A 205 -10.04 14.63 -3.62
N TYR A 206 -9.00 14.50 -4.44
CA TYR A 206 -8.26 13.23 -4.56
C TYR A 206 -7.05 13.15 -3.64
N ALA A 207 -6.27 14.22 -3.53
CA ALA A 207 -5.11 14.26 -2.65
C ALA A 207 -4.78 15.66 -2.13
N GLY A 208 -5.73 16.60 -2.23
CA GLY A 208 -5.69 17.90 -1.57
C GLY A 208 -6.29 17.87 -0.15
N PRO A 209 -6.04 18.91 0.68
CA PRO A 209 -5.08 19.99 0.44
C PRO A 209 -3.64 19.48 0.51
N ASN A 210 -2.77 19.98 -0.38
CA ASN A 210 -1.38 19.57 -0.50
C ASN A 210 -0.48 20.69 -1.06
N THR A 211 0.79 20.39 -1.28
CA THR A 211 1.68 21.16 -2.16
C THR A 211 1.89 20.43 -3.49
N ARG A 212 2.43 21.09 -4.52
CA ARG A 212 2.81 20.39 -5.77
C ARG A 212 3.75 19.21 -5.50
N LEU A 213 4.77 19.39 -4.65
CA LEU A 213 5.71 18.33 -4.30
C LEU A 213 5.05 17.19 -3.51
N GLY A 214 4.16 17.53 -2.58
CA GLY A 214 3.46 16.52 -1.79
C GLY A 214 2.47 15.71 -2.64
N LEU A 215 1.71 16.35 -3.53
CA LEU A 215 0.88 15.63 -4.50
C LEU A 215 1.72 14.76 -5.43
N ALA A 216 2.90 15.23 -5.87
CA ALA A 216 3.79 14.44 -6.71
C ALA A 216 4.28 13.16 -6.02
N THR A 217 4.50 13.23 -4.71
CA THR A 217 4.84 12.06 -3.89
C THR A 217 3.67 11.07 -3.84
N VAL A 218 2.44 11.56 -3.68
CA VAL A 218 1.22 10.73 -3.69
C VAL A 218 1.05 10.01 -5.04
N VAL A 219 1.31 10.67 -6.16
CA VAL A 219 1.23 10.04 -7.49
C VAL A 219 2.14 8.81 -7.59
N VAL A 220 3.41 8.94 -7.19
CA VAL A 220 4.37 7.83 -7.25
C VAL A 220 3.98 6.72 -6.29
N TRP A 221 3.58 7.07 -5.06
CA TRP A 221 3.12 6.10 -4.07
C TRP A 221 1.87 5.34 -4.53
N HIS A 222 0.90 6.04 -5.11
CA HIS A 222 -0.36 5.46 -5.59
C HIS A 222 -0.11 4.42 -6.68
N ALA A 223 0.75 4.74 -7.66
CA ALA A 223 1.14 3.79 -8.69
C ALA A 223 1.84 2.54 -8.11
N ALA A 224 2.74 2.73 -7.15
CA ALA A 224 3.45 1.64 -6.48
C ALA A 224 2.53 0.74 -5.63
N ASP A 225 1.57 1.33 -4.90
CA ASP A 225 0.59 0.59 -4.11
C ASP A 225 -0.27 -0.30 -5.00
N HIS A 226 -0.79 0.25 -6.10
CA HIS A 226 -1.59 -0.51 -7.05
C HIS A 226 -0.76 -1.54 -7.81
N TYR A 227 0.49 -1.25 -8.17
CA TYR A 227 1.37 -2.25 -8.76
C TYR A 227 1.58 -3.43 -7.81
N GLY A 228 1.88 -3.17 -6.54
CA GLY A 228 2.03 -4.21 -5.52
C GLY A 228 0.80 -5.13 -5.42
N GLN A 229 -0.40 -4.55 -5.51
CA GLN A 229 -1.64 -5.32 -5.59
C GLN A 229 -1.70 -6.13 -6.90
N MET A 230 -1.52 -5.50 -8.07
CA MET A 230 -1.59 -6.16 -9.39
C MET A 230 -0.59 -7.31 -9.55
N LEU A 231 0.56 -7.23 -8.88
CA LEU A 231 1.58 -8.27 -8.82
C LEU A 231 1.01 -9.59 -8.30
N LEU A 232 0.19 -9.54 -7.24
CA LEU A 232 -0.49 -10.71 -6.70
C LEU A 232 -1.52 -11.26 -7.70
N TYR A 233 -2.24 -10.39 -8.41
CA TYR A 233 -3.24 -10.82 -9.38
C TYR A 233 -2.59 -11.63 -10.50
N LEU A 234 -1.42 -11.19 -10.99
CA LEU A 234 -0.65 -11.92 -11.99
C LEU A 234 -0.15 -13.27 -11.46
N ARG A 235 0.44 -13.28 -10.26
CA ARG A 235 1.01 -14.51 -9.67
C ARG A 235 -0.05 -15.56 -9.37
N GLU A 236 -1.19 -15.17 -8.81
CA GLU A 236 -2.34 -16.06 -8.60
C GLU A 236 -2.94 -16.59 -9.92
N ASN A 237 -2.63 -15.92 -11.04
CA ASN A 237 -3.01 -16.35 -12.38
C ASN A 237 -1.90 -17.09 -13.14
N GLY A 238 -0.81 -17.47 -12.44
CA GLY A 238 0.31 -18.21 -13.03
C GLY A 238 1.21 -17.39 -13.94
N ILE A 239 1.14 -16.06 -13.88
CA ILE A 239 1.90 -15.14 -14.73
C ILE A 239 3.06 -14.56 -13.92
N VAL A 240 4.28 -14.71 -14.44
CA VAL A 240 5.45 -13.99 -13.92
C VAL A 240 5.35 -12.52 -14.35
N PRO A 241 5.26 -11.55 -13.43
CA PRO A 241 5.19 -10.13 -13.76
C PRO A 241 6.38 -9.70 -14.63
N PRO A 242 6.15 -8.90 -15.68
CA PRO A 242 7.20 -8.50 -16.63
C PRO A 242 8.42 -7.85 -15.98
N ALA A 243 8.23 -6.92 -15.04
CA ALA A 243 9.33 -6.23 -14.37
C ALA A 243 10.22 -7.14 -13.50
N SER A 244 9.76 -8.35 -13.15
CA SER A 244 10.57 -9.33 -12.40
C SER A 244 11.32 -10.32 -13.30
N ARG A 245 11.31 -10.14 -14.63
CA ARG A 245 11.96 -11.05 -15.58
C ARG A 245 13.40 -10.60 -15.87
N PRO A 246 14.32 -11.52 -16.25
CA PRO A 246 15.68 -11.14 -16.65
C PRO A 246 15.74 -10.22 -17.87
N HIS A 247 14.79 -10.37 -18.79
CA HIS A 247 14.62 -9.52 -19.97
C HIS A 247 13.17 -9.02 -20.01
N PRO A 248 12.85 -7.94 -19.28
CA PRO A 248 11.53 -7.34 -19.30
C PRO A 248 11.20 -6.85 -20.72
N PRO A 249 9.99 -7.13 -21.25
CA PRO A 249 9.57 -6.64 -22.56
C PRO A 249 9.37 -5.12 -22.54
N GLU A 250 9.58 -4.47 -23.68
CA GLU A 250 9.19 -3.07 -23.88
C GLU A 250 7.68 -2.89 -23.83
N LEU A 251 7.22 -1.71 -23.41
CA LEU A 251 5.80 -1.36 -23.45
C LEU A 251 5.32 -1.16 -24.88
N HIS A 252 4.08 -1.54 -25.15
CA HIS A 252 3.45 -1.19 -26.41
C HIS A 252 2.91 0.24 -26.37
N GLU A 253 3.17 1.01 -27.42
CA GLU A 253 2.61 2.38 -27.55
C GLU A 253 1.29 2.41 -28.35
N GLN A 254 0.94 1.31 -29.01
CA GLN A 254 -0.26 1.17 -29.83
C GLN A 254 -1.00 -0.13 -29.46
N TYR A 255 -2.32 -0.05 -29.30
CA TYR A 255 -3.20 -1.16 -28.90
C TYR A 255 -4.41 -1.25 -29.83
#